data_AF-K4MNN5-F1
#
_entry.id   AF-K4MNN5-F1
#
_cell.length_a   1.000
_cell.length_b   1.000
_cell.length_c   1.000
_cell.angle_alpha   90.00
_cell.angle_beta   90.00
_cell.angle_gamma   90.00
#
_symmetry.space_group_name_H-M   'P 1'
#
loop_
_entity.id
_entity.type
_entity.pdbx_description
1 polymer ?
#
loop_
_entity_poly.entity_id
_entity_poly.type
_entity_poly.pdbx_seq_one_letter_code
_entity_poly.pdbx_strand_id
1 'polypeptide(L)'
;AYILTHPGTPCIFYDHFFNWGFKDEIAALVAIRKRNGITATSALKILMHEGDAYVAEIDGKVVVKIGTRYDVGAVIPDGFATSAHGKDYAVWEKTAAAATLQRS
;
A
#
# COMPACT_ATOMS: atom_id res chain seq x y z
N ALA A 1 2.12 5.87 -4.67
CA ALA A 1 1.89 4.60 -3.93
C ALA A 1 3.20 3.90 -3.51
N TYR A 2 3.98 3.37 -4.46
CA TYR A 2 5.14 2.48 -4.21
C TYR A 2 6.06 2.89 -3.04
N ILE A 3 6.82 3.98 -3.17
CA ILE A 3 7.85 4.35 -2.18
C ILE A 3 7.28 4.60 -0.77
N LEU A 4 6.01 5.04 -0.67
CA LEU A 4 5.39 5.36 0.60
C LEU A 4 4.90 4.11 1.35
N THR A 5 4.64 3.01 0.65
CA THR A 5 4.24 1.74 1.25
C THR A 5 5.38 0.75 1.41
N HIS A 6 6.48 0.89 0.68
CA HIS A 6 7.58 -0.08 0.65
C HIS A 6 8.64 0.15 1.75
N PRO A 7 9.53 -0.85 1.98
CA PRO A 7 10.73 -0.66 2.76
C PRO A 7 11.64 0.43 2.16
N GLY A 8 12.63 0.87 2.94
CA GLY A 8 13.43 2.07 2.68
C GLY A 8 12.88 3.36 3.30
N THR A 9 13.59 4.46 3.07
CA THR A 9 13.22 5.80 3.58
C THR A 9 12.71 6.66 2.42
N PRO A 10 11.39 6.82 2.26
CA PRO A 10 10.87 7.59 1.15
C PRO A 10 11.18 9.08 1.27
N CYS A 11 11.42 9.72 0.13
CA CYS A 11 11.55 11.17 -0.01
C CYS A 11 10.45 11.68 -0.94
N ILE A 12 9.69 12.68 -0.50
CA ILE A 12 8.62 13.30 -1.29
C ILE A 12 9.17 14.57 -1.92
N PHE A 13 9.03 14.69 -3.24
CA PHE A 13 9.41 15.90 -3.94
C PHE A 13 8.40 17.04 -3.70
N TYR A 14 8.90 18.27 -3.56
CA TYR A 14 8.11 19.44 -3.16
C TYR A 14 6.92 19.70 -4.09
N ASP A 15 7.16 19.75 -5.41
CA ASP A 15 6.10 20.09 -6.37
C ASP A 15 4.98 19.05 -6.41
N HIS A 16 5.32 17.76 -6.24
CA HIS A 16 4.31 16.70 -6.15
C HIS A 16 3.38 16.94 -4.97
N PHE A 17 3.89 17.44 -3.85
CA PHE A 17 3.09 17.66 -2.65
C PHE A 17 2.32 18.98 -2.65
N PHE A 18 2.92 20.07 -3.12
CA PHE A 18 2.32 21.41 -3.00
C PHE A 18 1.71 21.96 -4.29
N ASN A 19 2.24 21.59 -5.45
CA ASN A 19 1.93 22.28 -6.71
C ASN A 19 1.07 21.44 -7.65
N TRP A 20 1.23 20.11 -7.66
CA TRP A 20 0.60 19.24 -8.67
C TRP A 20 -0.74 18.62 -8.23
N GLY A 21 -1.25 19.00 -7.06
CA GLY A 21 -2.56 18.57 -6.58
C GLY A 21 -2.61 17.19 -5.91
N PHE A 22 -1.46 16.54 -5.66
CA PHE A 22 -1.42 15.21 -5.02
C PHE A 22 -1.31 15.25 -3.49
N LYS A 23 -1.48 16.43 -2.88
CA LYS A 23 -1.29 16.64 -1.44
C LYS A 23 -2.05 15.63 -0.59
N ASP A 24 -3.35 15.49 -0.85
CA ASP A 24 -4.25 14.67 -0.03
C ASP A 24 -3.98 13.17 -0.23
N GLU A 25 -3.72 12.75 -1.47
CA GLU A 25 -3.33 11.38 -1.79
C GLU A 25 -2.00 10.98 -1.14
N ILE A 26 -0.99 11.86 -1.21
CA ILE A 26 0.31 11.64 -0.57
C ILE A 26 0.14 11.61 0.95
N ALA A 27 -0.61 12.54 1.53
CA ALA A 27 -0.87 12.58 2.97
C ALA A 27 -1.58 11.31 3.46
N ALA A 28 -2.57 10.81 2.71
CA ALA A 28 -3.24 9.55 3.01
C ALA A 28 -2.25 8.37 3.03
N LEU A 29 -1.39 8.24 2.02
CA LEU A 29 -0.36 7.20 1.93
C LEU A 29 0.66 7.29 3.08
N VAL A 30 1.11 8.49 3.44
CA VAL A 30 1.98 8.72 4.61
C VAL A 30 1.29 8.29 5.90
N ALA A 31 0.00 8.62 6.05
CA ALA A 31 -0.78 8.18 7.20
C ALA A 31 -0.89 6.66 7.28
N ILE A 32 -1.04 5.96 6.13
CA ILE A 32 -1.07 4.48 6.07
C ILE A 32 0.26 3.91 6.56
N ARG A 33 1.37 4.43 6.03
CA ARG A 33 2.72 4.04 6.41
C ARG A 33 2.92 4.17 7.92
N LYS A 34 2.54 5.33 8.48
CA LYS A 34 2.74 5.66 9.89
C LYS A 34 1.92 4.77 10.81
N ARG A 35 0.62 4.59 10.56
CA ARG A 35 -0.26 3.82 11.46
C ARG A 35 -0.02 2.31 11.43
N ASN A 36 0.51 1.77 10.33
CA ASN A 36 0.92 0.35 10.25
C ASN A 36 2.35 0.10 10.74
N GLY A 37 3.10 1.17 11.06
CA GLY A 37 4.48 1.08 11.51
C GLY A 37 5.42 0.57 10.42
N ILE A 38 5.20 0.93 9.15
CA ILE A 38 6.10 0.56 8.07
C ILE A 38 7.37 1.40 8.17
N THR A 39 8.52 0.72 8.15
CA THR A 39 9.85 1.30 8.33
C THR A 39 10.77 0.97 7.17
N ALA A 40 12.03 1.42 7.27
CA ALA A 40 13.03 1.12 6.26
C ALA A 40 13.34 -0.38 6.14
N THR A 41 13.10 -1.16 7.19
CA THR A 41 13.43 -2.60 7.29
C THR A 41 12.21 -3.51 7.28
N SER A 42 11.03 -2.98 6.97
CA SER A 42 9.81 -3.78 6.83
C SER A 42 10.00 -4.91 5.82
N ALA A 43 9.33 -6.03 6.03
CA ALA A 43 9.36 -7.17 5.12
C ALA A 43 8.48 -6.87 3.90
N LEU A 44 8.98 -7.24 2.72
CA LEU A 44 8.27 -7.12 1.44
C LEU A 44 8.02 -8.50 0.86
N LYS A 45 6.78 -8.77 0.44
CA LYS A 45 6.40 -9.97 -0.29
C LYS A 45 5.64 -9.56 -1.56
N ILE A 46 6.19 -9.90 -2.72
CA ILE A 46 5.55 -9.64 -4.01
C ILE A 46 4.51 -10.73 -4.26
N LEU A 47 3.27 -10.33 -4.55
CA LEU A 47 2.15 -11.24 -4.83
C LEU A 47 1.87 -11.37 -6.33
N MET A 48 2.13 -10.32 -7.12
CA MET A 48 1.98 -10.29 -8.58
C MET A 48 2.98 -9.32 -9.21
N HIS A 49 3.53 -9.68 -10.36
CA HIS A 49 4.50 -8.86 -11.12
C HIS A 49 4.29 -8.97 -12.65
N GLU A 50 3.19 -8.42 -13.14
CA GLU A 50 2.82 -8.42 -14.55
C GLU A 50 2.94 -7.01 -15.16
N GLY A 51 2.93 -6.91 -16.49
CA GLY A 51 3.18 -5.64 -17.19
C GLY A 51 2.16 -4.53 -16.88
N ASP A 52 0.94 -4.90 -16.55
CA ASP A 52 -0.20 -4.02 -16.24
C ASP A 52 -0.60 -4.05 -14.75
N ALA A 53 0.11 -4.84 -13.92
CA ALA A 53 -0.20 -5.00 -12.50
C ALA A 53 1.02 -5.42 -11.66
N TYR A 54 1.32 -4.63 -10.63
CA TYR A 54 2.22 -5.03 -9.55
C TYR A 54 1.47 -5.00 -8.23
N VAL A 55 1.52 -6.11 -7.48
CA VAL A 55 0.87 -6.24 -6.17
C VAL A 55 1.88 -6.74 -5.15
N ALA A 56 1.96 -6.07 -4.00
CA ALA A 56 2.87 -6.45 -2.93
C ALA A 56 2.25 -6.26 -1.55
N GLU A 57 2.64 -7.13 -0.63
CA GLU A 57 2.30 -7.14 0.78
C GLU A 57 3.51 -6.68 1.61
N ILE A 58 3.27 -5.78 2.56
CA ILE A 58 4.28 -5.19 3.44
C ILE A 58 3.93 -5.49 4.89
N ASP A 59 4.88 -6.11 5.61
CA ASP A 59 4.76 -6.55 7.01
C ASP A 59 3.53 -7.41 7.34
N GLY A 60 2.86 -7.97 6.33
CA GLY A 60 1.57 -8.64 6.51
C GLY A 60 0.44 -7.74 6.99
N LYS A 61 0.57 -6.42 6.77
CA LYS A 61 -0.36 -5.39 7.27
C LYS A 61 -0.93 -4.52 6.16
N VAL A 62 -0.16 -4.27 5.11
CA VAL A 62 -0.55 -3.40 4.00
C VAL A 62 -0.36 -4.15 2.69
N VAL A 63 -1.34 -4.09 1.80
CA VAL A 63 -1.21 -4.53 0.41
C VAL A 63 -1.32 -3.31 -0.48
N VAL A 64 -0.45 -3.21 -1.48
CA VAL A 64 -0.47 -2.16 -2.49
C VAL A 64 -0.56 -2.77 -3.88
N LYS A 65 -1.37 -2.16 -4.73
CA LYS A 65 -1.42 -2.42 -6.16
C LYS A 65 -1.06 -1.16 -6.93
N ILE A 66 -0.27 -1.31 -7.98
CA ILE A 66 -0.03 -0.29 -9.02
C ILE A 66 -0.22 -0.90 -10.42
N GLY A 67 -0.56 -0.07 -11.40
CA GLY A 67 -0.81 -0.49 -12.78
C GLY A 67 -2.27 -0.33 -13.19
N THR A 68 -2.57 -0.50 -14.47
CA THR A 68 -3.89 -0.21 -15.05
C THR A 68 -4.93 -1.31 -14.80
N ARG A 69 -4.51 -2.56 -14.55
CA ARG A 69 -5.43 -3.69 -14.34
C ARG A 69 -6.32 -3.47 -13.11
N TYR A 70 -7.64 -3.42 -13.25
CA TYR A 70 -8.52 -3.22 -12.09
C TYR A 70 -8.72 -4.51 -11.29
N ASP A 71 -8.88 -5.64 -11.97
CA ASP A 71 -9.10 -6.95 -11.34
C ASP A 71 -7.79 -7.54 -10.82
N VAL A 72 -7.56 -7.38 -9.51
CA VAL A 72 -6.50 -8.06 -8.76
C VAL A 72 -7.05 -8.77 -7.52
N GLY A 73 -8.38 -8.93 -7.42
CA GLY A 73 -9.04 -9.40 -6.20
C GLY A 73 -8.54 -10.78 -5.75
N ALA A 74 -8.26 -11.66 -6.71
CA ALA A 74 -7.78 -13.01 -6.46
C ALA A 74 -6.40 -13.09 -5.78
N VAL A 75 -5.59 -12.03 -5.84
CA VAL A 75 -4.27 -11.97 -5.19
C VAL A 75 -4.26 -11.18 -3.89
N ILE A 76 -5.37 -10.53 -3.52
CA ILE A 76 -5.47 -9.83 -2.24
C ILE A 76 -5.81 -10.87 -1.16
N PRO A 77 -4.99 -11.03 -0.10
CA PRO A 77 -5.30 -11.96 0.98
C PRO A 77 -6.58 -11.58 1.71
N ASP A 78 -7.23 -12.57 2.32
CA ASP A 78 -8.41 -12.36 3.15
C ASP A 78 -8.12 -11.43 4.34
N GLY A 79 -9.18 -10.73 4.79
CA GLY A 79 -9.10 -9.85 5.95
C GLY A 79 -8.47 -8.48 5.67
N PHE A 80 -8.23 -8.13 4.41
CA PHE A 80 -7.80 -6.80 3.99
C PHE A 80 -8.98 -5.96 3.50
N ALA A 81 -9.01 -4.67 3.88
CA ALA A 81 -10.02 -3.70 3.46
C ALA A 81 -9.37 -2.52 2.73
N THR A 82 -10.04 -1.97 1.72
CA THR A 82 -9.52 -0.84 0.94
C THR A 82 -9.43 0.42 1.79
N SER A 83 -8.26 1.07 1.79
CA SER A 83 -7.96 2.23 2.63
C SER A 83 -7.59 3.49 1.85
N ALA A 84 -7.07 3.35 0.63
CA ALA A 84 -6.81 4.46 -0.29
C ALA A 84 -6.77 3.95 -1.72
N HIS A 85 -7.18 4.77 -2.67
CA HIS A 85 -7.09 4.47 -4.10
C HIS A 85 -7.06 5.77 -4.91
N GLY A 86 -6.56 5.67 -6.14
CA GLY A 86 -6.52 6.77 -7.09
C GLY A 86 -6.19 6.23 -8.48
N LYS A 87 -5.69 7.11 -9.35
CA LYS A 87 -5.35 6.71 -10.73
C LYS A 87 -4.27 5.63 -10.72
N ASP A 88 -4.63 4.44 -11.21
CA ASP A 88 -3.74 3.28 -11.36
C ASP A 88 -3.07 2.78 -10.07
N TYR A 89 -3.65 3.06 -8.88
CA TYR A 89 -3.22 2.44 -7.63
C TYR A 89 -4.37 2.20 -6.64
N ALA A 90 -4.17 1.21 -5.78
CA ALA A 90 -5.03 0.94 -4.62
C ALA A 90 -4.19 0.39 -3.46
N VAL A 91 -4.63 0.65 -2.24
CA VAL A 91 -3.99 0.21 -1.00
C VAL A 91 -5.05 -0.38 -0.07
N TRP A 92 -4.74 -1.53 0.50
CA TRP A 92 -5.55 -2.20 1.50
C TRP A 92 -4.78 -2.35 2.81
N GLU A 93 -5.50 -2.31 3.92
CA GLU A 93 -4.97 -2.59 5.25
C GLU A 93 -5.63 -3.82 5.84
N LYS A 94 -4.85 -4.58 6.62
CA LYS A 94 -5.36 -5.71 7.36
C LYS A 94 -6.31 -5.23 8.46
N THR A 95 -7.52 -5.78 8.45
CA THR A 95 -8.56 -5.50 9.44
C THR A 95 -8.24 -6.19 10.77
N ALA A 96 -8.66 -5.56 11.88
CA ALA A 96 -8.41 -6.06 13.23
C ALA A 96 -8.99 -7.47 13.47
N ALA A 97 -10.10 -7.82 12.82
CA ALA A 97 -10.70 -9.16 12.93
C ALA A 97 -9.77 -10.28 12.43
N ALA A 98 -8.96 -10.02 11.40
CA ALA A 98 -8.02 -11.00 10.84
C ALA A 98 -6.71 -11.10 11.62
N ALA A 99 -6.34 -10.08 12.40
CA ALA A 99 -5.12 -10.10 13.22
C ALA A 99 -5.24 -11.02 14.46
N THR A 100 -6.46 -11.23 14.98
CA THR A 100 -6.71 -12.09 16.14
C THR A 100 -6.64 -13.58 15.80
N LEU A 101 -7.09 -13.98 14.60
CA LEU A 101 -7.08 -15.38 14.14
C LEU A 101 -5.69 -15.95 13.86
N GLN A 102 -4.68 -15.10 13.67
CA GLN A 102 -3.32 -15.54 13.35
C GLN A 102 -2.40 -15.61 14.59
N ARG A 103 -2.95 -15.34 15.77
CA ARG A 103 -2.25 -15.38 17.07
C ARG A 103 -2.76 -16.50 18.00
N SER A 104 -3.73 -17.28 17.56
CA SER A 104 -4.23 -18.50 18.22
C SER A 104 -3.59 -19.73 17.61
#